data_AF-A0A8H8D1J6-F1
#
_entry.id   AF-A0A8H8D1J6-F1
#
_cell.length_a   1.000
_cell.length_b   1.000
_cell.length_c   1.000
_cell.angle_alpha   90.00
_cell.angle_beta   90.00
_cell.angle_gamma   90.00
#
_symmetry.space_group_name_H-M   'P 1'
#
loop_
_entity.id
_entity.type
_entity.pdbx_description
1 polymer ?
#
loop_
_entity_poly.entity_id
_entity_poly.type
_entity_poly.pdbx_seq_one_letter_code
_entity_poly.pdbx_strand_id
1 'polypeptide(L)'
;MHGYIFPDHETLIGRLARQTGFDHINLSHELFPLIKLVPRATSACAGAYLTPAIRKYIPGFQPGLEGRLGASSLREEHGSKRTRCEFMQSDGDLVDIDNLSGLRAILSGPAGGVVGYGLTPYVPLTDIPVIGFDMGLPALMLVGTVLL
;
A
#
# COMPACT_ATOMS: atom_id res chain seq x y z
N MET A 1 8.99 10.09 -20.78
CA MET A 1 9.88 8.96 -21.16
C MET A 1 11.20 9.13 -20.39
N HIS A 2 11.90 8.06 -19.98
CA HIS A 2 13.13 8.12 -19.16
C HIS A 2 13.06 8.79 -17.76
N GLY A 3 11.86 9.09 -17.26
CA GLY A 3 11.68 9.73 -15.94
C GLY A 3 12.26 8.96 -14.75
N TYR A 4 12.50 7.66 -14.91
CA TYR A 4 13.14 6.81 -13.88
C TYR A 4 14.62 7.13 -13.63
N ILE A 5 15.31 7.81 -14.58
CA ILE A 5 16.70 8.31 -14.41
C ILE A 5 16.73 9.83 -14.40
N PHE A 6 15.91 10.47 -15.24
CA PHE A 6 15.88 11.93 -15.42
C PHE A 6 14.50 12.48 -15.01
N PRO A 7 14.23 12.62 -13.69
CA PRO A 7 12.91 12.98 -13.17
C PRO A 7 12.57 14.46 -13.35
N ASP A 8 13.55 15.32 -13.65
CA ASP A 8 13.41 16.79 -13.59
C ASP A 8 12.19 17.36 -14.31
N HIS A 9 11.91 16.88 -15.53
CA HIS A 9 10.74 17.29 -16.29
C HIS A 9 9.43 16.83 -15.63
N GLU A 10 9.41 15.62 -15.08
CA GLU A 10 8.24 15.09 -14.40
C GLU A 10 7.98 15.83 -13.07
N THR A 11 9.02 16.15 -12.31
CA THR A 11 8.94 16.99 -11.11
C THR A 11 8.49 18.42 -11.44
N LEU A 12 8.98 19.01 -12.53
CA LEU A 12 8.55 20.32 -12.99
C LEU A 12 7.06 20.33 -13.34
N ILE A 13 6.59 19.36 -14.11
CA ILE A 13 5.17 19.21 -14.46
C ILE A 13 4.34 19.00 -13.19
N GLY A 14 4.81 18.19 -12.23
CA GLY A 14 4.15 18.01 -10.94
C GLY A 14 3.98 19.32 -10.18
N ARG A 15 5.00 20.19 -10.16
CA ARG A 15 4.89 21.52 -9.53
C ARG A 15 3.86 22.41 -10.23
N LEU A 16 3.85 22.43 -11.55
CA LEU A 16 2.87 23.22 -12.33
C LEU A 16 1.44 22.72 -12.11
N ALA A 17 1.25 21.40 -12.05
CA ALA A 17 -0.04 20.80 -11.73
C ALA A 17 -0.52 21.21 -10.33
N ARG A 18 0.36 21.21 -9.32
CA ARG A 18 0.01 21.72 -7.97
C ARG A 18 -0.42 23.18 -8.01
N GLN A 19 0.28 24.02 -8.77
CA GLN A 19 -0.05 25.44 -8.90
C GLN A 19 -1.38 25.68 -9.63
N THR A 20 -1.77 24.78 -10.53
CA THR A 20 -3.04 24.84 -11.27
C THR A 20 -4.24 24.38 -10.42
N GLY A 21 -3.99 23.78 -9.25
CA GLY A 21 -5.03 23.35 -8.30
C GLY A 21 -5.41 21.87 -8.39
N PHE A 22 -4.54 21.01 -8.91
CA PHE A 22 -4.75 19.56 -8.81
C PHE A 22 -4.48 19.08 -7.37
N ASP A 23 -5.49 18.49 -6.73
CA ASP A 23 -5.40 17.99 -5.34
C ASP A 23 -4.53 16.72 -5.19
N HIS A 24 -4.54 15.88 -6.22
CA HIS A 24 -3.83 14.61 -6.24
C HIS A 24 -2.99 14.47 -7.51
N ILE A 25 -1.68 14.30 -7.33
CA ILE A 25 -0.71 14.21 -8.42
C ILE A 25 0.20 13.04 -8.12
N ASN A 26 0.33 12.15 -9.10
CA ASN A 26 1.21 11.00 -9.03
C ASN A 26 2.35 11.17 -10.03
N LEU A 27 3.58 11.18 -9.53
CA LEU A 27 4.76 11.16 -10.38
C LEU A 27 5.22 9.71 -10.53
N SER A 28 5.37 9.26 -11.77
CA SER A 28 5.65 7.87 -12.08
C SER A 28 7.02 7.41 -11.56
N HIS A 29 8.01 8.32 -11.53
CA HIS A 29 9.32 8.05 -10.94
C HIS A 29 9.30 7.92 -9.41
N GLU A 30 8.40 8.62 -8.71
CA GLU A 30 8.26 8.53 -7.25
C GLU A 30 7.55 7.24 -6.84
N LEU A 31 6.58 6.79 -7.65
CA LEU A 31 5.83 5.56 -7.37
C LEU A 31 6.64 4.29 -7.64
N PHE A 32 7.15 4.17 -8.87
CA PHE A 32 7.85 2.97 -9.34
C PHE A 32 8.83 3.37 -10.46
N PRO A 33 10.12 3.62 -10.16
CA PRO A 33 11.13 4.06 -11.14
C PRO A 33 11.58 2.89 -12.05
N LEU A 34 10.63 2.28 -12.75
CA LEU A 34 10.86 1.16 -13.66
C LEU A 34 11.28 1.66 -15.04
N ILE A 35 12.28 1.05 -15.68
CA ILE A 35 12.70 1.39 -17.05
C ILE A 35 11.56 1.27 -18.07
N LYS A 36 10.69 0.26 -17.91
CA LYS A 36 9.59 -0.06 -18.84
C LYS A 36 8.49 1.00 -18.76
N LEU A 37 8.30 1.73 -19.86
CA LEU A 37 7.35 2.85 -19.94
C LEU A 37 5.90 2.41 -19.71
N VAL A 38 5.43 1.37 -20.40
CA VAL A 38 4.02 0.95 -20.35
C VAL A 38 3.61 0.49 -18.95
N PRO A 39 4.30 -0.48 -18.31
CA PRO A 39 3.94 -0.89 -16.95
C PRO A 39 4.03 0.27 -15.95
N ARG A 40 5.06 1.13 -16.06
CA ARG A 40 5.20 2.31 -15.19
C ARG A 40 4.02 3.27 -15.33
N ALA A 41 3.58 3.55 -16.56
CA ALA A 41 2.41 4.38 -16.81
C ALA A 41 1.13 3.74 -16.26
N THR A 42 0.95 2.43 -16.43
CA THR A 42 -0.21 1.70 -15.87
C THR A 42 -0.25 1.81 -14.34
N SER A 43 0.88 1.61 -13.66
CA SER A 43 1.00 1.77 -12.20
C SER A 43 0.70 3.21 -11.75
N ALA A 44 1.21 4.21 -12.47
CA ALA A 44 0.94 5.61 -12.16
C ALA A 44 -0.55 5.95 -12.29
N CYS A 45 -1.21 5.49 -13.36
CA CYS A 45 -2.65 5.65 -13.58
C CYS A 45 -3.47 4.93 -12.50
N ALA A 46 -3.13 3.68 -12.17
CA ALA A 46 -3.82 2.92 -11.13
C ALA A 46 -3.70 3.62 -9.76
N GLY A 47 -2.50 4.08 -9.40
CA GLY A 47 -2.30 4.86 -8.19
C GLY A 47 -3.12 6.15 -8.18
N ALA A 48 -3.21 6.86 -9.31
CA ALA A 48 -3.91 8.15 -9.39
C ALA A 48 -5.42 7.97 -9.27
N TYR A 49 -5.94 6.86 -9.79
CA TYR A 49 -7.34 6.49 -9.70
C TYR A 49 -7.75 6.04 -8.30
N LEU A 50 -6.91 5.23 -7.64
CA LEU A 50 -7.27 4.56 -6.38
C LEU A 50 -6.97 5.41 -5.13
N THR A 51 -5.87 6.16 -5.12
CA THR A 51 -5.43 6.90 -3.91
C THR A 51 -6.51 7.87 -3.40
N PRO A 52 -7.19 8.67 -4.25
CA PRO A 52 -8.25 9.57 -3.79
C PRO A 52 -9.46 8.80 -3.22
N ALA A 53 -9.83 7.69 -3.85
CA ALA A 53 -10.96 6.87 -3.42
C ALA A 53 -10.71 6.26 -2.03
N ILE A 54 -9.50 5.75 -1.79
CA ILE A 54 -9.11 5.21 -0.48
C ILE A 54 -9.09 6.33 0.57
N ARG A 55 -8.50 7.49 0.27
CA ARG A 55 -8.47 8.63 1.19
C ARG A 55 -9.86 9.14 1.55
N LYS A 56 -10.84 9.03 0.65
CA LYS A 56 -12.24 9.37 0.94
C LYS A 56 -12.93 8.32 1.85
N TYR A 57 -12.55 7.06 1.75
CA TYR A 57 -13.15 5.98 2.54
C TYR A 57 -12.72 5.98 4.00
N ILE A 58 -11.44 6.29 4.27
CA ILE A 58 -10.83 6.10 5.58
C ILE A 58 -11.43 6.98 6.70
N PRO A 59 -11.79 8.26 6.47
CA PRO A 59 -12.49 9.05 7.48
C PRO A 59 -13.84 8.46 7.92
N GLY A 60 -14.47 7.62 7.08
CA GLY A 60 -15.68 6.88 7.45
C GLY A 60 -15.41 5.64 8.31
N PHE A 61 -14.18 5.12 8.26
CA PHE A 61 -13.76 3.93 9.00
C PHE A 61 -13.19 4.26 10.39
N GLN A 62 -12.45 5.38 10.51
CA GLN A 62 -11.82 5.80 11.76
C GLN A 62 -12.79 5.95 12.96
N PRO A 63 -13.99 6.54 12.82
CA PRO A 63 -14.94 6.67 13.93
C PRO A 63 -15.40 5.32 14.51
N GLY A 64 -15.42 4.26 13.69
CA GLY A 64 -15.73 2.90 14.15
C GLY A 64 -14.66 2.30 15.08
N LEU A 65 -13.44 2.85 15.05
CA LEU A 65 -12.30 2.44 15.87
C LEU A 65 -12.08 3.35 17.09
N GLU A 66 -12.47 4.63 17.01
CA GLU A 66 -12.31 5.61 18.09
C GLU A 66 -12.99 5.19 19.40
N GLY A 67 -14.13 4.49 19.34
CA GLY A 67 -14.86 4.04 20.54
C GLY A 67 -14.30 2.82 21.27
N ARG A 68 -13.33 2.07 20.69
CA ARG A 68 -12.81 0.82 21.28
C ARG A 68 -11.29 0.69 21.28
N LEU A 69 -10.60 1.37 20.37
CA LEU A 69 -9.14 1.24 20.19
C LEU A 69 -8.43 2.60 20.05
N GLY A 70 -9.13 3.73 19.84
CA GLY A 70 -8.50 5.05 19.79
C GLY A 70 -7.50 5.16 18.63
N ALA A 71 -8.00 5.17 17.40
CA ALA A 71 -7.18 5.30 16.20
C ALA A 71 -7.00 6.78 15.85
N SER A 72 -5.82 7.33 16.10
CA SER A 72 -5.41 8.63 15.57
C SER A 72 -4.08 8.46 14.85
N SER A 73 -3.98 8.99 13.62
CA SER A 73 -2.68 9.20 12.98
C SER A 73 -1.79 10.04 13.90
N LEU A 74 -0.50 9.74 13.90
CA LEU A 74 0.53 9.99 14.92
C LEU A 74 0.81 11.47 15.34
N ARG A 75 -0.17 12.38 15.38
CA ARG A 75 0.09 13.84 15.50
C ARG A 75 -0.24 14.50 16.84
N GLU A 76 -0.69 13.76 17.87
CA GLU A 76 -0.99 14.39 19.18
C GLU A 76 -0.47 13.58 20.39
N GLU A 77 0.57 14.13 21.03
CA GLU A 77 1.34 13.53 22.15
C GLU A 77 0.72 13.67 23.55
N HIS A 78 -0.56 14.00 23.71
CA HIS A 78 -1.13 14.24 25.05
C HIS A 78 -2.22 13.24 25.44
N GLY A 79 -1.81 12.22 26.21
CA GLY A 79 -2.66 11.56 27.21
C GLY A 79 -3.59 10.43 26.71
N SER A 80 -3.39 9.25 27.30
CA SER A 80 -4.14 7.98 27.11
C SER A 80 -3.69 7.12 25.92
N LYS A 81 -3.60 5.80 26.15
CA LYS A 81 -3.08 4.78 25.20
C LYS A 81 -3.84 4.83 23.87
N ARG A 82 -3.32 5.57 22.89
CA ARG A 82 -3.81 5.61 21.50
C ARG A 82 -3.22 4.43 20.72
N THR A 83 -4.06 3.68 20.00
CA THR A 83 -3.63 2.53 19.19
C THR A 83 -3.18 3.03 17.82
N ARG A 84 -1.99 2.60 17.39
CA ARG A 84 -1.52 2.89 16.02
C ARG A 84 -2.39 2.15 15.02
N CYS A 85 -2.95 2.88 14.05
CA CYS A 85 -3.73 2.33 12.96
C CYS A 85 -2.86 2.33 11.70
N GLU A 86 -2.34 1.15 11.37
CA GLU A 86 -1.49 0.92 10.20
C GLU A 86 -2.22 0.02 9.20
N PHE A 87 -1.89 0.18 7.93
CA PHE A 87 -2.48 -0.52 6.80
C PHE A 87 -1.44 -1.40 6.12
N MET A 88 -1.84 -2.61 5.76
CA MET A 88 -1.00 -3.54 5.00
C MET A 88 -0.77 -3.05 3.58
N GLN A 89 0.45 -3.20 3.07
CA GLN A 89 0.84 -2.93 1.69
C GLN A 89 1.01 -4.23 0.89
N SER A 90 1.07 -4.12 -0.44
CA SER A 90 1.31 -5.23 -1.37
C SER A 90 2.59 -6.01 -1.08
N ASP A 91 3.57 -5.34 -0.49
CA ASP A 91 4.90 -5.89 -0.21
C ASP A 91 4.97 -6.59 1.16
N GLY A 92 3.86 -6.61 1.91
CA GLY A 92 3.74 -7.26 3.23
C GLY A 92 4.09 -6.38 4.43
N ASP A 93 4.49 -5.13 4.19
CA ASP A 93 4.80 -4.15 5.25
C ASP A 93 3.57 -3.34 5.69
N LEU A 94 3.67 -2.75 6.88
CA LEU A 94 2.65 -1.86 7.44
C LEU A 94 3.01 -0.39 7.23
N VAL A 95 2.01 0.44 6.94
CA VAL A 95 2.18 1.90 6.75
C VAL A 95 1.05 2.70 7.38
N ASP A 96 1.36 3.89 7.89
CA ASP A 96 0.35 4.86 8.31
C ASP A 96 -0.53 5.29 7.12
N ILE A 97 -1.77 5.68 7.40
CA ILE A 97 -2.71 6.11 6.37
C ILE A 97 -2.17 7.25 5.50
N ASP A 98 -1.45 8.21 6.09
CA ASP A 98 -0.98 9.39 5.36
C ASP A 98 -0.01 9.02 4.22
N ASN A 99 0.71 7.92 4.41
CA ASN A 99 1.71 7.38 3.48
C ASN A 99 1.16 6.24 2.60
N LEU A 100 -0.09 5.82 2.79
CA LEU A 100 -0.70 4.78 1.97
C LEU A 100 -1.00 5.31 0.55
N SER A 101 -0.39 4.70 -0.45
CA SER A 101 -0.73 4.93 -1.85
C SER A 101 -1.72 3.89 -2.34
N GLY A 102 -2.64 4.28 -3.22
CA GLY A 102 -3.65 3.36 -3.73
C GLY A 102 -3.07 2.22 -4.57
N LEU A 103 -1.91 2.42 -5.19
CA LEU A 103 -1.18 1.35 -5.87
C LEU A 103 -0.70 0.28 -4.88
N ARG A 104 -0.08 0.70 -3.76
CA ARG A 104 0.47 -0.21 -2.73
C ARG A 104 -0.61 -0.87 -1.88
N ALA A 105 -1.84 -0.36 -1.88
CA ALA A 105 -2.96 -1.02 -1.23
C ALA A 105 -3.53 -2.21 -2.04
N ILE A 106 -3.21 -2.31 -3.34
CA ILE A 106 -3.69 -3.40 -4.20
C ILE A 106 -3.08 -4.73 -3.73
N LEU A 107 -3.93 -5.75 -3.51
CA LEU A 107 -3.55 -7.08 -3.01
C LEU A 107 -2.89 -7.10 -1.61
N SER A 108 -3.12 -6.08 -0.78
CA SER A 108 -2.61 -6.05 0.60
C SER A 108 -3.16 -7.17 1.49
N GLY A 109 -4.42 -7.57 1.33
CA GLY A 109 -5.04 -8.64 2.10
C GLY A 109 -4.30 -9.98 1.96
N PRO A 110 -4.13 -10.48 0.72
CA PRO A 110 -3.36 -11.69 0.48
C PRO A 110 -1.89 -11.60 0.88
N ALA A 111 -1.24 -10.44 0.74
CA ALA A 111 0.11 -10.22 1.26
C ALA A 111 0.18 -10.46 2.78
N GLY A 112 -0.82 -9.99 3.54
CA GLY A 112 -0.94 -10.31 4.97
C GLY A 112 -1.13 -11.80 5.23
N GLY A 113 -1.87 -12.50 4.38
CA GLY A 113 -1.99 -13.96 4.40
C GLY A 113 -0.63 -14.65 4.26
N VAL A 114 0.18 -14.23 3.28
CA VAL A 114 1.54 -14.74 3.07
C VAL A 114 2.44 -14.50 4.27
N VAL A 115 2.44 -13.28 4.83
CA VAL A 115 3.23 -12.95 6.02
C VAL A 115 2.82 -13.85 7.19
N GLY A 116 1.51 -14.06 7.40
CA GLY A 116 1.01 -15.00 8.40
C GLY A 116 1.47 -16.43 8.14
N TYR A 117 1.37 -16.90 6.89
CA TYR A 117 1.87 -18.21 6.46
C TYR A 117 3.39 -18.35 6.54
N GLY A 118 4.18 -17.28 6.49
CA GLY A 118 5.62 -17.34 6.69
C GLY A 118 6.02 -17.44 8.16
N LEU A 119 5.24 -16.82 9.06
CA LEU A 119 5.53 -16.75 10.49
C LEU A 119 4.93 -17.90 11.32
N THR A 120 3.85 -18.53 10.84
CA THR A 120 3.12 -19.57 11.57
C THR A 120 3.71 -20.99 11.46
N PRO A 121 4.28 -21.46 10.32
CA PRO A 121 4.91 -22.77 10.21
C PRO A 121 6.30 -22.74 10.85
N TYR A 122 6.36 -22.44 12.14
CA TYR A 122 7.51 -22.77 12.96
C TYR A 122 7.48 -24.27 13.24
N VAL A 123 7.91 -25.06 12.26
CA VAL A 123 8.25 -26.47 12.46
C VAL A 123 9.77 -26.57 12.32
N PRO A 124 10.53 -26.77 13.40
CA PRO A 124 12.01 -26.79 13.39
C PRO A 124 12.67 -27.91 12.56
N LEU A 125 11.94 -28.60 11.68
CA LEU A 125 12.32 -29.92 11.21
C LEU A 125 12.19 -30.16 9.71
N THR A 126 11.70 -29.19 8.92
CA THR A 126 11.57 -29.42 7.48
C THR A 126 11.72 -28.13 6.67
N ASP A 127 12.84 -27.98 5.97
CA ASP A 127 13.07 -27.01 4.86
C ASP A 127 12.16 -27.35 3.66
N ILE A 128 10.85 -27.50 3.89
CA ILE A 128 9.87 -27.85 2.87
C ILE A 128 9.15 -26.58 2.43
N PRO A 129 9.22 -26.21 1.15
CA PRO A 129 8.46 -25.09 0.61
C PRO A 129 6.96 -25.27 0.83
N VAL A 130 6.28 -24.20 1.25
CA VAL A 130 4.84 -24.19 1.52
C VAL A 130 4.11 -23.37 0.46
N ILE A 131 2.96 -23.87 0.00
CA ILE A 131 2.07 -23.14 -0.90
C ILE A 131 0.82 -22.73 -0.11
N GLY A 132 0.58 -21.42 -0.03
CA GLY A 132 -0.61 -20.85 0.59
C GLY A 132 -1.79 -20.84 -0.38
N PHE A 133 -2.94 -21.27 0.09
CA PHE A 133 -4.18 -21.31 -0.68
C PHE A 133 -5.26 -20.49 0.05
N ASP A 134 -5.68 -19.38 -0.55
CA ASP A 134 -6.70 -18.50 -0.01
C ASP A 134 -7.89 -18.40 -0.99
N MET A 135 -9.05 -18.88 -0.54
CA MET A 135 -10.29 -18.87 -1.34
C MET A 135 -11.35 -17.99 -0.69
N GLY A 136 -11.78 -16.97 -1.43
CA GLY A 136 -13.01 -16.22 -1.17
C GLY A 136 -14.10 -16.52 -2.19
N LEU A 137 -15.35 -16.21 -1.83
CA LEU A 137 -16.53 -16.37 -2.69
C LEU A 137 -16.39 -15.76 -4.11
N PRO A 138 -15.73 -14.61 -4.33
CA PRO A 138 -15.55 -14.04 -5.67
C PRO A 138 -14.15 -14.27 -6.28
N ALA A 139 -13.18 -14.77 -5.52
CA ALA A 139 -11.78 -14.83 -5.95
C ALA A 139 -11.01 -15.97 -5.29
N LEU A 140 -10.28 -16.72 -6.12
CA LEU A 140 -9.24 -17.64 -5.68
C LEU A 140 -7.89 -16.94 -5.85
N MET A 141 -7.08 -16.87 -4.79
CA MET A 141 -5.70 -16.46 -4.89
C MET A 141 -4.76 -17.60 -4.48
N LEU A 142 -3.86 -17.94 -5.40
CA LEU A 142 -2.76 -18.87 -5.14
C LEU A 142 -1.52 -18.05 -4.83
N VAL A 143 -0.94 -18.20 -3.63
CA VAL A 143 0.29 -17.51 -3.28
C VAL A 143 1.38 -18.52 -2.96
N GLY A 144 2.30 -18.68 -3.91
CA GLY A 144 3.49 -19.52 -3.74
C GLY A 144 4.57 -18.75 -2.99
N THR A 145 4.95 -19.23 -1.80
CA THR A 145 6.11 -18.70 -1.09
C THR A 145 7.17 -19.80 -1.05
N VAL A 146 8.25 -19.63 -1.81
CA VAL A 146 9.45 -20.44 -1.59
C VAL A 146 10.18 -19.81 -0.41
N LEU A 147 9.84 -20.24 0.81
CA LEU A 147 10.74 -20.08 1.94
C LEU A 147 11.84 -21.14 1.73
N LEU A 148 13.02 -20.66 1.30
CA LEU A 148 14.28 -21.41 1.33
C LEU A 148 14.83 -21.40 2.76
#